data_AF-A0A1J3H323-F1
#
_entry.id   AF-A0A1J3H323-F1
#
_cell.length_a   1.000
_cell.length_b   1.000
_cell.length_c   1.000
_cell.angle_alpha   90.00
_cell.angle_beta   90.00
_cell.angle_gamma   90.00
#
_symmetry.space_group_name_H-M   'P 1'
#
loop_
_entity.id
_entity.type
_entity.pdbx_description
1 polymer ?
#
loop_
_entity_poly.entity_id
_entity_poly.type
_entity_poly.pdbx_seq_one_letter_code
_entity_poly.pdbx_strand_id
1 'polypeptide(L)'
;ENVIDVLQLARDCDAERIGFLCVSMVIKDFKSISSTEGWKVMSHTNARLEQELVEIAVEAELQKEDRMKKLEERKVYVELYEAMEALVHIYREGCGTIGPRDKALKGSQTVCKFPACKVLEAALRHFLGCKSRALCLQCKRMGQLL
;
A
#
# COMPACT_ATOMS: atom_id res chain seq x y z
N GLU A 1 10.36 26.00 13.16
CA GLU A 1 11.00 26.28 14.47
C GLU A 1 10.03 26.88 15.50
N ASN A 2 9.16 27.83 15.13
CA ASN A 2 8.25 28.52 16.05
C ASN A 2 6.78 28.01 16.05
N VAL A 3 6.52 26.79 15.55
CA VAL A 3 5.14 26.27 15.39
C VAL A 3 4.39 26.22 16.73
N ILE A 4 5.10 25.90 17.81
CA ILE A 4 4.55 25.81 19.16
C ILE A 4 4.23 27.19 19.72
N ASP A 5 5.10 28.18 19.51
CA ASP A 5 4.85 29.55 19.96
C ASP A 5 3.64 30.15 19.23
N VAL A 6 3.55 29.91 17.92
CA VAL A 6 2.40 30.34 17.10
C VAL A 6 1.12 29.60 17.52
N LEU A 7 1.21 28.32 17.88
CA LEU A 7 0.07 27.56 18.38
C LEU A 7 -0.47 28.13 19.70
N GLN A 8 0.41 28.45 20.64
CA GLN A 8 0.04 29.04 21.93
C GLN A 8 -0.61 30.42 21.72
N LEU A 9 0.02 31.29 20.93
CA LEU A 9 -0.56 32.60 20.57
C LEU A 9 -1.91 32.47 19.87
N ALA A 10 -2.06 31.50 18.96
CA ALA A 10 -3.32 31.27 18.28
C ALA A 10 -4.42 30.80 19.24
N ARG A 11 -4.09 30.03 20.28
CA ARG A 11 -5.04 29.65 21.33
C ARG A 11 -5.42 30.83 22.20
N ASP A 12 -4.46 31.66 22.61
CA ASP A 12 -4.70 32.83 23.46
C ASP A 12 -5.51 33.92 22.74
N CYS A 13 -5.43 33.96 21.40
CA CYS A 13 -6.14 34.90 20.55
C CYS A 13 -7.43 34.34 19.90
N ASP A 14 -7.88 33.14 20.29
CA ASP A 14 -9.03 32.44 19.69
C ASP A 14 -8.96 32.31 18.15
N ALA A 15 -7.76 32.20 17.60
CA ALA A 15 -7.50 32.10 16.17
C ALA A 15 -7.54 30.63 15.69
N GLU A 16 -8.72 30.01 15.76
CA GLU A 16 -8.95 28.56 15.52
C GLU A 16 -8.29 28.03 14.24
N ARG A 17 -8.41 28.76 13.14
CA ARG A 17 -7.85 28.34 11.84
C ARG A 17 -6.33 28.22 11.88
N ILE A 18 -5.65 29.13 12.57
CA ILE A 18 -4.19 29.11 12.72
C ILE A 18 -3.81 27.97 13.67
N GLY A 19 -4.54 27.81 14.78
CA GLY A 19 -4.34 26.71 15.71
C GLY A 19 -4.42 25.34 15.03
N PHE A 20 -5.44 25.12 14.20
CA PHE A 20 -5.60 23.89 13.42
C PHE A 20 -4.43 23.64 12.45
N LEU A 21 -3.94 24.69 11.78
CA LEU A 21 -2.78 24.58 10.89
C LEU A 21 -1.52 24.21 11.66
N CYS A 22 -1.29 24.83 12.82
CA CYS A 22 -0.17 24.49 13.68
C CYS A 22 -0.23 23.04 14.15
N VAL A 23 -1.39 22.56 14.63
CA VAL A 23 -1.59 21.16 15.01
C VAL A 23 -1.31 20.23 13.81
N SER A 24 -1.78 20.59 12.62
CA SER A 24 -1.51 19.81 11.39
C SER A 24 -0.01 19.73 11.07
N MET A 25 0.75 20.81 11.29
CA MET A 25 2.20 20.81 11.15
C MET A 25 2.89 19.94 12.21
N VAL A 26 2.41 20.02 13.47
CA VAL A 26 2.88 19.16 14.57
C VAL A 26 2.71 17.69 14.23
N ILE A 27 1.53 17.28 13.75
CA ILE A 27 1.28 15.88 13.36
C ILE A 27 2.23 15.46 12.24
N LYS A 28 2.40 16.30 11.21
CA LYS A 28 3.17 15.96 10.01
C LYS A 28 4.66 15.73 10.31
N ASP A 29 5.25 16.59 11.14
CA ASP A 29 6.69 16.59 11.42
C ASP A 29 6.97 16.47 12.93
N PHE A 30 6.17 15.64 13.62
CA PHE A 30 6.18 15.51 15.09
C PHE A 30 7.57 15.32 15.66
N LYS A 31 8.35 14.38 15.09
CA LYS A 31 9.71 14.08 15.56
C LYS A 31 10.66 15.28 15.49
N SER A 32 10.51 16.12 14.47
CA SER A 32 11.31 17.33 14.35
C SER A 32 10.84 18.36 15.37
N ILE A 33 9.54 18.59 15.47
CA ILE A 33 8.96 19.60 16.35
C ILE A 33 9.17 19.25 17.83
N SER A 34 9.05 17.98 18.23
CA SER A 34 9.26 17.52 19.61
C SER A 34 10.71 17.69 20.08
N SER A 35 11.66 17.89 19.17
CA SER A 35 13.06 18.16 19.50
C SER A 35 13.38 19.65 19.65
N THR A 36 12.45 20.53 19.26
CA THR A 36 12.63 21.98 19.31
C THR A 36 12.61 22.51 20.74
N GLU A 37 13.25 23.65 20.96
CA GLU A 37 13.24 24.30 22.27
C GLU A 37 11.84 24.79 22.65
N GLY A 38 11.06 25.30 21.69
CA GLY A 38 9.67 25.71 21.91
C GLY A 38 8.80 24.56 22.44
N TRP A 39 8.97 23.34 21.92
CA TRP A 39 8.29 22.15 22.45
C TRP A 39 8.68 21.87 23.90
N LYS A 40 9.98 21.87 24.21
CA LYS A 40 10.46 21.61 25.58
C LYS A 40 9.96 22.67 26.55
N VAL A 41 10.02 23.94 26.20
CA VAL A 41 9.50 25.01 27.07
C VAL A 41 7.99 24.83 27.28
N MET A 42 7.26 24.52 26.22
CA MET A 42 5.81 24.24 26.30
C MET A 42 5.50 23.02 27.18
N SER A 43 6.26 21.92 27.08
CA SER A 43 6.00 20.72 27.89
C SER A 43 6.19 20.97 29.39
N HIS A 44 7.19 21.76 29.78
CA HIS A 44 7.41 22.12 31.17
C HIS A 44 6.36 23.07 31.73
N THR A 45 5.80 23.93 30.89
CA THR A 45 4.84 24.98 31.31
C THR A 45 3.38 24.55 31.17
N ASN A 46 3.09 23.63 30.24
CA ASN A 46 1.74 23.22 29.90
C ASN A 46 1.69 21.72 29.52
N ALA A 47 1.79 20.86 30.52
CA ALA A 47 1.73 19.40 30.35
C ALA A 47 0.42 18.92 29.70
N ARG A 48 -0.69 19.66 29.87
CA ARG A 48 -1.97 19.32 29.24
C ARG A 48 -1.92 19.49 27.73
N LEU A 49 -1.31 20.58 27.25
CA LEU A 49 -1.12 20.82 25.81
C LEU A 49 -0.16 19.80 25.21
N GLU A 50 0.92 19.45 25.91
CA GLU A 50 1.81 18.38 25.47
C GLU A 50 1.05 17.07 25.29
N GLN A 51 0.31 16.64 26.32
CA GLN A 51 -0.48 15.41 26.28
C GLN A 51 -1.46 15.41 25.10
N GLU A 52 -2.20 16.50 24.91
CA GLU A 52 -3.15 16.66 23.79
C GLU A 52 -2.46 16.49 22.43
N LEU A 53 -1.32 17.16 22.21
CA LEU A 53 -0.58 17.09 20.95
C LEU A 53 0.01 15.70 20.70
N VAL A 54 0.50 15.03 21.76
CA VAL A 54 1.02 13.67 21.69
C VAL A 54 -0.09 12.69 21.33
N GLU A 55 -1.25 12.77 22.01
CA GLU A 55 -2.40 11.90 21.74
C GLU A 55 -2.88 12.04 20.30
N ILE A 56 -3.04 13.27 19.81
CA ILE A 56 -3.44 13.54 18.43
C ILE A 56 -2.39 13.00 17.44
N ALA A 57 -1.10 13.17 17.72
CA ALA A 57 -0.03 12.67 16.85
C ALA A 57 -0.01 11.13 16.79
N VAL A 58 -0.19 10.46 17.92
CA VAL A 58 -0.28 8.99 18.00
C VAL A 58 -1.50 8.48 17.24
N GLU A 59 -2.67 9.09 17.46
CA GLU A 59 -3.89 8.71 16.75
C GLU A 59 -3.73 8.89 15.23
N ALA A 60 -3.15 10.01 14.80
CA ALA A 60 -2.92 10.28 13.39
C ALA A 60 -1.96 9.26 12.74
N GLU A 61 -0.90 8.83 13.44
CA GLU A 61 0.01 7.81 12.92
C GLU A 61 -0.67 6.44 12.84
N LEU A 62 -1.47 6.06 13.85
CA LEU A 62 -2.27 4.82 13.81
C LEU A 62 -3.26 4.81 12.64
N GLN A 63 -3.96 5.93 12.40
CA GLN A 63 -4.86 6.05 11.26
C GLN A 63 -4.12 5.96 9.92
N LYS A 64 -2.93 6.55 9.83
CA LYS A 64 -2.09 6.47 8.63
C LYS A 64 -1.64 5.04 8.37
N GLU A 65 -1.17 4.32 9.39
CA GLU A 65 -0.80 2.91 9.27
C GLU A 65 -1.97 2.04 8.83
N ASP A 66 -3.16 2.23 9.42
CA ASP A 66 -4.38 1.51 9.04
C ASP A 66 -4.79 1.78 7.58
N ARG A 67 -4.73 3.04 7.13
CA ARG A 67 -4.99 3.40 5.72
C ARG A 67 -4.00 2.72 4.77
N MET A 68 -2.72 2.67 5.14
CA MET A 68 -1.69 2.00 4.34
C MET A 68 -1.92 0.49 4.27
N LYS A 69 -2.27 -0.15 5.40
CA LYS A 69 -2.63 -1.59 5.45
C LYS A 69 -3.84 -1.88 4.55
N LYS A 70 -4.91 -1.10 4.67
CA LYS A 70 -6.11 -1.25 3.82
C LYS A 70 -5.83 -1.05 2.34
N LEU A 71 -4.92 -0.13 1.99
CA LEU A 71 -4.52 0.07 0.60
C LEU A 71 -3.77 -1.15 0.05
N GLU A 72 -2.84 -1.71 0.82
CA GLU A 72 -2.09 -2.91 0.43
C GLU A 72 -3.01 -4.13 0.31
N GLU A 73 -3.92 -4.33 1.27
CA GLU A 73 -4.92 -5.40 1.22
C GLU A 73 -5.80 -5.31 -0.04
N ARG A 74 -6.28 -4.11 -0.38
CA ARG A 74 -7.07 -3.88 -1.61
C ARG A 74 -6.26 -4.16 -2.87
N LYS A 75 -4.98 -3.77 -2.88
CA LYS A 75 -4.10 -4.04 -4.02
C LYS A 75 -3.91 -5.54 -4.23
N VAL A 76 -3.62 -6.29 -3.16
CA VAL A 76 -3.51 -7.76 -3.21
C VAL A 76 -4.82 -8.39 -3.68
N TYR A 77 -5.97 -7.89 -3.20
CA TYR A 77 -7.28 -8.38 -3.64
C TYR A 77 -7.51 -8.16 -5.14
N VAL A 78 -7.17 -6.98 -5.67
CA VAL A 78 -7.30 -6.68 -7.11
C VAL A 78 -6.37 -7.57 -7.94
N GLU A 79 -5.11 -7.73 -7.53
CA GLU A 79 -4.16 -8.61 -8.21
C GLU A 79 -4.66 -10.07 -8.23
N LEU A 80 -5.25 -10.54 -7.12
CA LEU A 80 -5.84 -11.87 -7.03
C LEU A 80 -7.05 -12.01 -7.96
N TYR A 81 -7.95 -11.03 -7.98
CA TYR A 81 -9.12 -11.02 -8.83
C TYR A 81 -8.73 -11.06 -10.32
N GLU A 82 -7.80 -10.19 -10.75
CA GLU A 82 -7.32 -10.16 -12.13
C GLU A 82 -6.65 -11.47 -12.54
N ALA A 83 -5.87 -12.09 -11.63
CA ALA A 83 -5.27 -13.40 -11.86
C ALA A 83 -6.34 -14.50 -12.02
N MET A 84 -7.38 -14.50 -11.18
CA MET A 84 -8.49 -15.44 -11.27
C MET A 84 -9.26 -15.30 -12.59
N GLU A 85 -9.59 -14.07 -13.01
CA GLU A 85 -10.23 -13.82 -14.29
C GLU A 85 -9.39 -14.33 -15.46
N ALA A 86 -8.08 -14.05 -15.43
CA ALA A 86 -7.16 -14.52 -16.45
C ALA A 86 -7.05 -16.06 -16.48
N LEU A 87 -7.06 -16.73 -15.34
CA LEU A 87 -7.12 -18.20 -15.28
C LEU A 87 -8.43 -18.71 -15.89
N VAL A 88 -9.59 -18.17 -15.50
CA VAL A 88 -10.89 -18.58 -16.07
C VAL A 88 -10.89 -18.40 -17.59
N HIS A 89 -10.39 -17.28 -18.09
CA HIS A 89 -10.23 -17.04 -19.52
C HIS A 89 -9.31 -18.09 -20.19
N ILE A 90 -8.13 -18.37 -19.63
CA ILE A 90 -7.22 -19.41 -20.16
C ILE A 90 -7.90 -20.79 -20.19
N TYR A 91 -8.59 -21.18 -19.12
CA TYR A 91 -9.23 -22.50 -19.02
C TYR A 91 -10.50 -22.66 -19.83
N ARG A 92 -11.20 -21.57 -20.19
CA ARG A 92 -12.44 -21.64 -20.97
C ARG A 92 -12.22 -21.33 -22.45
N GLU A 93 -11.39 -20.36 -22.75
CA GLU A 93 -11.23 -19.81 -24.11
C GLU A 93 -9.84 -20.10 -24.69
N GLY A 94 -8.84 -20.24 -23.82
CA GLY A 94 -7.45 -20.30 -24.20
C GLY A 94 -6.87 -18.91 -24.47
N CYS A 95 -5.60 -18.71 -24.13
CA CYS A 95 -4.87 -17.46 -24.36
C CYS A 95 -3.47 -17.75 -24.89
N GLY A 96 -3.09 -17.14 -26.02
CA GLY A 96 -1.78 -17.29 -26.62
C GLY A 96 -1.49 -18.75 -26.99
N THR A 97 -0.53 -19.38 -26.30
CA THR A 97 -0.14 -20.79 -26.51
C THR A 97 -0.64 -21.74 -25.42
N ILE A 98 -1.56 -21.32 -24.54
CA ILE A 98 -2.09 -22.17 -23.45
C ILE A 98 -3.62 -22.12 -23.45
N GLY A 99 -4.27 -23.27 -23.32
CA GLY A 99 -5.73 -23.36 -23.25
C GLY A 99 -6.26 -24.80 -23.29
N PRO A 100 -7.57 -24.98 -23.49
CA PRO A 100 -8.23 -26.29 -23.50
C PRO A 100 -7.71 -27.20 -24.63
N ARG A 101 -7.69 -28.51 -24.40
CA ARG A 101 -7.16 -29.49 -25.39
C ARG A 101 -8.00 -29.56 -26.66
N ASP A 102 -9.28 -29.23 -26.56
CA ASP A 102 -10.29 -29.30 -27.62
C ASP A 102 -10.36 -28.02 -28.48
N LYS A 103 -9.58 -26.98 -28.17
CA LYS A 103 -9.64 -25.68 -28.85
C LYS A 103 -8.34 -25.34 -29.58
N ALA A 104 -8.50 -24.85 -30.81
CA ALA A 104 -7.39 -24.27 -31.57
C ALA A 104 -6.98 -22.93 -30.95
N LEU A 105 -5.72 -22.80 -30.57
CA LEU A 105 -5.18 -21.61 -29.92
C LEU A 105 -4.76 -20.56 -30.96
N LYS A 106 -5.04 -19.29 -30.68
CA LYS A 106 -4.86 -18.17 -31.63
C LYS A 106 -3.40 -17.72 -31.81
N GLY A 107 -2.45 -18.33 -31.09
CA GLY A 107 -1.05 -17.91 -31.10
C GLY A 107 -0.83 -16.55 -30.42
N SER A 108 0.43 -16.12 -30.30
CA SER A 108 0.81 -14.91 -29.56
C SER A 108 0.54 -13.58 -30.28
N GLN A 109 -0.19 -13.58 -31.39
CA GLN A 109 -0.36 -12.41 -32.26
C GLN A 109 -1.46 -11.43 -31.80
N THR A 110 -2.31 -11.83 -30.85
CA THR A 110 -3.42 -10.99 -30.37
C THR A 110 -3.14 -10.44 -28.97
N VAL A 111 -3.36 -9.14 -28.78
CA VAL A 111 -3.30 -8.51 -27.45
C VAL A 111 -4.50 -9.00 -26.65
N CYS A 112 -4.24 -9.78 -25.60
CA CYS A 112 -5.27 -10.26 -24.70
C CYS A 112 -5.84 -9.12 -23.86
N LYS A 113 -7.15 -9.11 -23.63
CA LYS A 113 -7.84 -8.12 -22.79
C LYS A 113 -7.52 -8.28 -21.30
N PHE A 114 -7.08 -9.46 -20.88
CA PHE A 114 -6.75 -9.76 -19.49
C PHE A 114 -5.25 -9.54 -19.25
N PRO A 115 -4.84 -8.51 -18.48
CA PRO A 115 -3.44 -8.16 -18.30
C PRO A 115 -2.62 -9.31 -17.68
N ALA A 116 -3.20 -10.02 -16.71
CA ALA A 116 -2.57 -11.13 -16.03
C ALA A 116 -2.35 -12.37 -16.93
N CYS A 117 -3.04 -12.50 -18.08
CA CYS A 117 -2.88 -13.66 -18.96
C CYS A 117 -1.45 -13.81 -19.47
N LYS A 118 -0.76 -12.71 -19.84
CA LYS A 118 0.61 -12.79 -20.38
C LYS A 118 1.59 -13.32 -19.34
N VAL A 119 1.44 -12.88 -18.08
CA VAL A 119 2.28 -13.30 -16.96
C VAL A 119 2.02 -14.76 -16.62
N LEU A 120 0.75 -15.15 -16.51
CA LEU A 120 0.34 -16.53 -16.25
C LEU A 120 0.76 -17.48 -17.38
N GLU A 121 0.61 -17.06 -18.63
CA GLU A 121 1.02 -17.83 -19.80
C GLU A 121 2.54 -18.11 -19.77
N ALA A 122 3.35 -17.08 -19.48
CA ALA A 122 4.78 -17.24 -19.35
C ALA A 122 5.16 -18.18 -18.20
N ALA A 123 4.50 -18.05 -17.04
CA ALA A 123 4.77 -18.86 -15.87
C ALA A 123 4.37 -20.33 -16.07
N LEU A 124 3.21 -20.60 -16.68
CA LEU A 124 2.77 -21.95 -17.04
C LEU A 124 3.66 -22.58 -18.12
N ARG A 125 4.05 -21.82 -19.15
CA ARG A 125 4.99 -22.30 -20.18
C ARG A 125 6.32 -22.72 -19.55
N HIS A 126 6.85 -21.90 -18.64
CA HIS A 126 8.06 -22.24 -17.90
C HIS A 126 7.85 -23.50 -17.04
N PHE A 127 6.76 -23.56 -16.26
CA PHE A 127 6.47 -24.69 -15.39
C PHE A 127 6.38 -26.01 -16.17
N LEU A 128 5.69 -26.00 -17.30
CA LEU A 128 5.53 -27.17 -18.16
C LEU A 128 6.85 -27.55 -18.87
N GLY A 129 7.65 -26.58 -19.32
CA GLY A 129 8.89 -26.80 -20.07
C GLY A 129 10.17 -26.93 -19.23
N CYS A 130 10.14 -26.64 -17.92
CA CYS A 130 11.33 -26.66 -17.08
C CYS A 130 11.79 -28.09 -16.78
N LYS A 131 13.07 -28.39 -17.06
CA LYS A 131 13.70 -29.70 -16.85
C LYS A 131 14.17 -29.93 -15.41
N SER A 132 14.37 -28.86 -14.64
CA SER A 132 14.91 -28.89 -13.26
C SER A 132 13.89 -28.35 -12.24
N ARG A 133 12.63 -28.78 -12.34
CA ARG A 133 11.51 -28.26 -11.53
C ARG A 133 11.79 -28.25 -10.03
N ALA A 134 12.44 -29.29 -9.51
CA ALA A 134 12.76 -29.43 -8.08
C ALA A 134 13.68 -28.33 -7.53
N LEU A 135 14.58 -27.80 -8.37
CA LEU A 135 15.55 -26.76 -7.98
C LEU A 135 15.15 -25.36 -8.48
N CYS A 136 14.07 -25.25 -9.25
CA CYS A 136 13.66 -23.99 -9.86
C CYS A 136 12.69 -23.22 -8.96
N LEU A 137 13.10 -22.02 -8.53
CA LEU A 137 12.29 -21.12 -7.70
C LEU A 137 10.96 -20.72 -8.37
N GLN A 138 10.96 -20.47 -9.68
CA GLN A 138 9.75 -20.12 -10.43
C GLN A 138 8.77 -21.30 -10.49
N CYS A 139 9.28 -22.53 -10.63
CA CYS A 139 8.45 -23.72 -10.60
C CYS A 139 7.93 -24.02 -9.19
N LYS A 140 8.74 -23.81 -8.15
CA LYS A 140 8.32 -23.97 -6.76
C LYS A 140 7.16 -23.04 -6.40
N ARG A 141 7.22 -21.78 -6.84
CA ARG A 141 6.13 -20.80 -6.66
C ARG A 141 4.87 -21.18 -7.41
N MET A 142 4.99 -21.57 -8.69
CA MET A 142 3.83 -22.01 -9.49
C MET A 142 3.19 -23.29 -8.93
N GLY A 143 4.00 -24.25 -8.45
CA GLY A 143 3.50 -25.48 -7.86
C GLY A 143 2.82 -25.32 -6.51
N GLN A 144 2.94 -24.17 -5.83
CA GLN A 144 2.14 -23.86 -4.64
C GLN A 144 0.74 -23.32 -4.97
N LEU A 145 0.50 -22.94 -6.23
CA LEU A 145 -0.74 -22.32 -6.71
C LEU A 145 -1.64 -23.29 -7.50
N LEU A 146 -1.14 -24.48 -7.84
CA LEU A 146 -1.82 -25.55 -8.58
C LEU A 146 -2.08 -26.74 -7.66
#